data_AF-A0A838GED9-F1
#
_entry.id   AF-A0A838GED9-F1
#
_cell.length_a   1.000
_cell.length_b   1.000
_cell.length_c   1.000
_cell.angle_alpha   90.00
_cell.angle_beta   90.00
_cell.angle_gamma   90.00
#
_symmetry.space_group_name_H-M   'P 1'
#
loop_
_entity.id
_entity.type
_entity.pdbx_description
1 polymer ?
#
loop_
_entity_poly.entity_id
_entity_poly.type
_entity_poly.pdbx_seq_one_letter_code
_entity_poly.pdbx_strand_id
1 'polypeptide(L)'
;MRRFIALWCALLAFTVLVSAASAQDATPAADQVTPDPAACQVEPRTIETLTTFLATPAAVDATPEIETGTPETFVVPEGEPADAETVAGVTATAHELFACYNANAYLQVFGLFTDEYLTRSFAEEGVNEEALGFFSMPAEARPPEARESVAVRDVQVLADGRVSAFLVVRNPEAGDATFMDYTIFIERDGRYLIDDVIFLPAEDEQGS
;
A
#
# COMPACT_ATOMS: atom_id res chain seq x y z
N MET A 1 21.03 -85.80 -2.38
CA MET A 1 21.88 -85.78 -1.16
C MET A 1 22.97 -84.72 -1.32
N ARG A 2 23.29 -83.97 -0.25
CA ARG A 2 24.36 -82.96 -0.07
C ARG A 2 24.20 -81.67 -0.88
N ARG A 3 23.64 -80.57 -0.34
CA ARG A 3 24.19 -79.57 0.63
C ARG A 3 25.50 -78.92 0.13
N PHE A 4 25.50 -77.61 -0.15
CA PHE A 4 26.13 -76.54 0.65
C PHE A 4 26.43 -75.23 -0.14
N ILE A 5 25.95 -74.09 0.43
CA ILE A 5 26.67 -72.81 0.72
C ILE A 5 26.91 -71.74 -0.37
N ALA A 6 26.74 -70.49 0.12
CA ALA A 6 27.23 -69.16 -0.31
C ALA A 6 26.39 -68.44 -1.38
N LEU A 7 25.52 -67.46 -1.09
CA LEU A 7 25.68 -66.19 -0.37
C LEU A 7 26.68 -65.26 -1.09
N TRP A 8 26.17 -64.10 -1.56
CA TRP A 8 26.81 -62.85 -2.00
C TRP A 8 26.53 -62.43 -3.47
N CYS A 9 25.73 -61.39 -3.66
CA CYS A 9 26.17 -60.07 -4.18
C CYS A 9 25.00 -59.19 -4.67
N ALA A 10 24.79 -58.10 -3.93
CA ALA A 10 24.36 -56.79 -4.40
C ALA A 10 22.99 -56.65 -5.12
N LEU A 11 21.92 -56.52 -4.31
CA LEU A 11 20.77 -55.69 -4.69
C LEU A 11 21.19 -54.22 -4.52
N LEU A 12 21.54 -53.55 -5.62
CA LEU A 12 21.66 -52.09 -5.67
C LEU A 12 20.23 -51.51 -5.74
N ALA A 13 19.71 -51.11 -4.58
CA ALA A 13 18.51 -50.30 -4.48
C ALA A 13 18.78 -48.92 -5.12
N PHE A 14 18.21 -48.69 -6.30
CA PHE A 14 18.24 -47.40 -6.98
C PHE A 14 17.21 -46.48 -6.29
N THR A 15 17.61 -45.85 -5.18
CA THR A 15 16.83 -44.79 -4.56
C THR A 15 16.96 -43.53 -5.40
N VAL A 16 15.99 -43.31 -6.28
CA VAL A 16 15.81 -42.01 -6.94
C VAL A 16 15.30 -41.04 -5.88
N LEU A 17 16.21 -40.25 -5.32
CA LEU A 17 15.86 -39.02 -4.61
C LEU A 17 15.26 -38.06 -5.63
N VAL A 18 13.93 -38.07 -5.75
CA VAL A 18 13.21 -36.99 -6.41
C VAL A 18 13.35 -35.78 -5.51
N SER A 19 14.33 -34.94 -5.81
CA SER A 19 14.37 -33.57 -5.29
C SER A 19 13.12 -32.87 -5.80
N ALA A 20 12.11 -32.77 -4.94
CA ALA A 20 11.06 -31.77 -5.10
C ALA A 20 11.74 -30.41 -4.91
N ALA A 21 12.32 -29.90 -6.00
CA ALA A 21 12.63 -28.49 -6.11
C ALA A 21 11.28 -27.77 -6.12
N SER A 22 10.85 -27.29 -4.95
CA SER A 22 9.87 -26.22 -4.87
C SER A 22 10.49 -25.02 -5.55
N ALA A 23 10.28 -24.89 -6.86
CA ALA A 23 10.32 -23.60 -7.51
C ALA A 23 9.20 -22.80 -6.83
N GLN A 24 9.56 -22.03 -5.80
CA GLN A 24 8.79 -20.84 -5.48
C GLN A 24 8.97 -19.96 -6.72
N ASP A 25 8.03 -20.09 -7.67
CA ASP A 25 7.79 -19.04 -8.63
C ASP A 25 7.42 -17.81 -7.80
N ALA A 26 8.43 -16.98 -7.51
CA ALA A 26 8.18 -15.60 -7.14
C ALA A 26 7.40 -15.03 -8.32
N THR A 27 6.09 -14.87 -8.15
CA THR A 27 5.24 -14.18 -9.11
C THR A 27 5.97 -12.89 -9.48
N PRO A 28 6.26 -12.65 -10.77
CA PRO A 28 7.02 -11.48 -11.16
C PRO A 28 6.35 -10.21 -10.64
N ALA A 29 7.13 -9.15 -10.49
CA ALA A 29 6.70 -7.76 -10.24
C ALA A 29 5.80 -7.17 -11.38
N ALA A 30 5.05 -8.01 -12.10
CA ALA A 30 4.31 -7.69 -13.30
C ALA A 30 3.16 -6.69 -13.09
N ASP A 31 2.70 -6.51 -11.84
CA ASP A 31 1.68 -5.51 -11.52
C ASP A 31 2.25 -4.28 -10.81
N GLN A 32 3.57 -4.20 -10.63
CA GLN A 32 4.21 -2.98 -10.10
C GLN A 32 4.25 -1.93 -11.22
N VAL A 33 3.54 -0.82 -11.02
CA VAL A 33 3.48 0.27 -12.00
C VAL A 33 4.21 1.48 -11.43
N THR A 34 5.01 2.14 -12.26
CA THR A 34 5.55 3.48 -11.97
C THR A 34 4.71 4.51 -12.73
N PRO A 35 3.75 5.18 -12.08
CA PRO A 35 2.89 6.14 -12.79
C PRO A 35 3.68 7.34 -13.31
N ASP A 36 3.36 7.77 -14.52
CA ASP A 36 3.92 8.99 -15.12
C ASP A 36 3.43 10.21 -14.32
N PRO A 37 4.30 11.14 -13.89
CA PRO A 37 3.91 12.41 -13.28
C PRO A 37 2.79 13.15 -14.02
N ALA A 38 2.79 13.08 -15.36
CA ALA A 38 1.78 13.73 -16.19
C ALA A 38 0.37 13.12 -16.04
N ALA A 39 0.24 11.94 -15.42
CA ALA A 39 -1.05 11.32 -15.12
C ALA A 39 -1.72 11.89 -13.87
N CYS A 40 -1.06 12.76 -13.10
CA CYS A 40 -1.70 13.51 -12.01
C CYS A 40 -2.65 14.56 -12.59
N GLN A 41 -3.96 14.27 -12.57
CA GLN A 41 -5.00 15.11 -13.19
C GLN A 41 -6.08 15.57 -12.22
N VAL A 42 -6.02 15.11 -10.96
CA VAL A 42 -6.90 15.56 -9.89
C VAL A 42 -6.75 17.06 -9.66
N GLU A 43 -7.88 17.72 -9.45
CA GLU A 43 -7.91 19.13 -9.13
C GLU A 43 -7.16 19.38 -7.80
N PRO A 44 -6.20 20.32 -7.77
CA PRO A 44 -5.50 20.64 -6.54
C PRO A 44 -6.43 21.23 -5.47
N ARG A 45 -6.22 20.83 -4.21
CA ARG A 45 -6.82 21.53 -3.08
C ARG A 45 -6.24 22.93 -2.97
N THR A 46 -7.08 23.89 -2.54
CA THR A 46 -6.59 25.25 -2.27
C THR A 46 -5.98 25.32 -0.88
N ILE A 47 -4.98 26.20 -0.69
CA ILE A 47 -4.41 26.46 0.63
C ILE A 47 -5.48 26.96 1.60
N GLU A 48 -6.41 27.79 1.15
CA GLU A 48 -7.53 28.27 1.98
C GLU A 48 -8.35 27.10 2.55
N THR A 49 -8.71 26.12 1.71
CA THR A 49 -9.40 24.90 2.14
C THR A 49 -8.57 24.14 3.17
N LEU A 50 -7.29 23.90 2.90
CA LEU A 50 -6.41 23.14 3.80
C LEU A 50 -6.20 23.85 5.15
N THR A 51 -6.17 25.18 5.18
CA THR A 51 -6.09 25.94 6.43
C THR A 51 -7.34 25.75 7.30
N THR A 52 -8.51 25.49 6.71
CA THR A 52 -9.72 25.19 7.52
C THR A 52 -9.61 23.89 8.30
N PHE A 53 -8.86 22.91 7.78
CA PHE A 53 -8.61 21.64 8.46
C PHE A 53 -7.69 21.82 9.68
N LEU A 54 -6.77 22.78 9.65
CA LEU A 54 -5.91 23.12 10.80
C LEU A 54 -6.70 23.74 11.97
N ALA A 55 -7.78 24.45 11.68
CA ALA A 55 -8.60 25.14 12.67
C ALA A 55 -9.71 24.27 13.29
N THR A 56 -9.94 23.09 12.72
CA THR A 56 -11.01 22.19 13.11
C THR A 56 -10.45 21.14 14.08
N PRO A 57 -10.95 21.05 15.33
CA PRO A 57 -10.62 19.91 16.18
C PRO A 57 -11.05 18.63 15.46
N ALA A 58 -10.16 17.65 15.33
CA ALA A 58 -10.53 16.36 14.78
C ALA A 58 -11.74 15.81 15.55
N ALA A 59 -12.85 15.59 14.85
CA ALA A 59 -14.01 14.95 15.45
C ALA A 59 -13.61 13.52 15.81
N VAL A 60 -13.76 13.15 17.07
CA VAL A 60 -13.64 11.76 17.54
C VAL A 60 -14.93 11.04 17.14
N ASP A 61 -15.15 10.87 15.84
CA ASP A 61 -16.21 9.99 15.35
C ASP A 61 -15.71 8.55 15.43
N ALA A 62 -16.59 7.66 15.90
CA ALA A 62 -16.34 6.25 16.13
C ALA A 62 -16.20 5.43 14.83
N THR A 63 -15.43 5.94 13.85
CA THR A 63 -14.62 5.05 13.01
C THR A 63 -13.83 4.18 13.98
N PRO A 64 -13.74 2.85 13.81
CA PRO A 64 -12.85 2.06 14.64
C PRO A 64 -11.45 2.66 14.51
N GLU A 65 -11.08 3.45 15.51
CA GLU A 65 -9.73 3.87 15.77
C GLU A 65 -9.00 2.55 16.03
N ILE A 66 -8.15 2.14 15.08
CA ILE A 66 -7.17 1.11 15.37
C ILE A 66 -6.23 1.79 16.37
N GLU A 67 -6.53 1.64 17.66
CA GLU A 67 -5.81 2.27 18.75
C GLU A 67 -4.31 1.97 18.60
N THR A 68 -3.49 3.01 18.42
CA THR A 68 -2.02 2.89 18.44
C THR A 68 -1.51 2.75 19.88
N GLY A 69 -2.06 1.78 20.62
CA GLY A 69 -1.70 1.47 21.99
C GLY A 69 -1.02 0.11 22.09
N THR A 70 0.30 0.07 22.33
CA THR A 70 1.12 -1.18 22.41
C THR A 70 1.27 -1.82 21.01
N PRO A 71 2.32 -2.62 20.68
CA PRO A 71 2.36 -3.34 19.40
C PRO A 71 1.30 -4.45 19.42
N GLU A 72 0.02 -4.07 19.34
CA GLU A 72 -1.03 -4.97 18.92
C GLU A 72 -0.78 -5.23 17.44
N THR A 73 -0.58 -6.50 17.11
CA THR A 73 -0.47 -6.94 15.73
C THR A 73 -1.67 -6.40 14.96
N PHE A 74 -1.42 -5.57 13.93
CA PHE A 74 -2.48 -5.12 13.04
C PHE A 74 -3.23 -6.34 12.49
N VAL A 75 -4.52 -6.41 12.76
CA VAL A 75 -5.41 -7.45 12.23
C VAL A 75 -6.17 -6.84 11.07
N VAL A 76 -5.95 -7.41 9.88
CA VAL A 76 -6.65 -7.01 8.66
C VAL A 76 -8.16 -7.19 8.88
N PRO A 77 -8.97 -6.14 8.76
CA PRO A 77 -10.42 -6.25 8.83
C PRO A 77 -10.96 -7.27 7.80
N GLU A 78 -11.94 -8.08 8.21
CA GLU A 78 -12.62 -9.00 7.29
C GLU A 78 -13.47 -8.20 6.29
N GLY A 79 -13.38 -8.57 5.00
CA GLY A 79 -14.19 -8.03 3.93
C GLY A 79 -14.45 -9.07 2.84
N GLU A 80 -15.36 -8.75 1.93
CA GLU A 80 -15.62 -9.57 0.75
C GLU A 80 -14.77 -9.08 -0.43
N PRO A 81 -14.24 -9.97 -1.29
CA PRO A 81 -13.51 -9.55 -2.48
C PRO A 81 -14.34 -8.57 -3.33
N ALA A 82 -13.72 -7.46 -3.72
CA ALA A 82 -14.37 -6.44 -4.52
C ALA A 82 -14.64 -6.92 -5.95
N ASP A 83 -15.68 -6.36 -6.58
CA ASP A 83 -15.94 -6.59 -8.00
C ASP A 83 -14.94 -5.87 -8.91
N ALA A 84 -14.95 -6.20 -10.20
CA ALA A 84 -13.98 -5.68 -11.16
C ALA A 84 -14.05 -4.16 -11.35
N GLU A 85 -15.23 -3.55 -11.20
CA GLU A 85 -15.42 -2.10 -11.33
C GLU A 85 -14.82 -1.37 -10.13
N THR A 86 -15.08 -1.87 -8.92
CA THR A 86 -14.52 -1.38 -7.66
C THR A 86 -12.99 -1.50 -7.67
N VAL A 87 -12.45 -2.67 -8.07
CA VAL A 87 -11.00 -2.89 -8.20
C VAL A 87 -10.38 -1.87 -9.16
N ALA A 88 -11.02 -1.65 -10.32
CA ALA A 88 -10.52 -0.68 -11.31
C ALA A 88 -10.53 0.75 -10.76
N GLY A 89 -11.60 1.14 -10.05
CA GLY A 89 -11.71 2.47 -9.43
C GLY A 89 -10.64 2.73 -8.37
N VAL A 90 -10.47 1.81 -7.42
CA VAL A 90 -9.42 1.91 -6.39
C VAL A 90 -8.03 1.91 -7.00
N THR A 91 -7.78 1.05 -7.99
CA THR A 91 -6.49 0.99 -8.69
C THR A 91 -6.18 2.30 -9.42
N ALA A 92 -7.18 2.90 -10.06
CA ALA A 92 -7.02 4.20 -10.72
C ALA A 92 -6.67 5.30 -9.72
N THR A 93 -7.35 5.37 -8.57
CA THR A 93 -7.05 6.34 -7.50
C THR A 93 -5.63 6.15 -6.96
N ALA A 94 -5.20 4.91 -6.70
CA ALA A 94 -3.84 4.63 -6.25
C ALA A 94 -2.78 5.04 -7.30
N HIS A 95 -2.99 4.72 -8.58
CA HIS A 95 -2.07 5.15 -9.63
C HIS A 95 -2.00 6.68 -9.78
N GLU A 96 -3.12 7.38 -9.64
CA GLU A 96 -3.17 8.84 -9.67
C GLU A 96 -2.45 9.45 -8.46
N LEU A 97 -2.57 8.86 -7.27
CA LEU A 97 -1.83 9.26 -6.08
C LEU A 97 -0.32 9.23 -6.32
N PHE A 98 0.20 8.11 -6.80
CA PHE A 98 1.63 7.98 -7.06
C PHE A 98 2.10 8.78 -8.28
N ALA A 99 1.23 9.07 -9.25
CA ALA A 99 1.52 10.07 -10.28
C ALA A 99 1.72 11.46 -9.66
N CYS A 100 0.88 11.86 -8.70
CA CYS A 100 1.00 13.14 -8.02
C CYS A 100 2.23 13.22 -7.10
N TYR A 101 2.58 12.14 -6.39
CA TYR A 101 3.86 12.07 -5.66
C TYR A 101 5.06 12.17 -6.60
N ASN A 102 5.04 11.45 -7.73
CA ASN A 102 6.10 11.53 -8.75
C ASN A 102 6.18 12.90 -9.42
N ALA A 103 5.09 13.67 -9.44
CA ALA A 103 5.04 15.05 -9.91
C ALA A 103 5.48 16.08 -8.87
N ASN A 104 5.74 15.68 -7.61
CA ASN A 104 5.90 16.57 -6.46
C ASN A 104 4.74 17.58 -6.33
N ALA A 105 3.52 17.13 -6.65
CA ALA A 105 2.31 17.95 -6.75
C ALA A 105 1.43 17.77 -5.50
N TYR A 106 1.89 18.27 -4.35
CA TYR A 106 1.27 17.97 -3.05
C TYR A 106 -0.18 18.47 -2.90
N LEU A 107 -0.54 19.60 -3.52
CA LEU A 107 -1.93 20.07 -3.47
C LEU A 107 -2.89 19.13 -4.21
N GLN A 108 -2.41 18.47 -5.27
CA GLN A 108 -3.14 17.43 -5.98
C GLN A 108 -3.19 16.13 -5.18
N VAL A 109 -2.10 15.76 -4.49
CA VAL A 109 -2.09 14.64 -3.54
C VAL A 109 -3.23 14.80 -2.53
N PHE A 110 -3.35 15.96 -1.88
CA PHE A 110 -4.45 16.25 -0.95
C PHE A 110 -5.85 16.23 -1.60
N GLY A 111 -5.93 16.36 -2.93
CA GLY A 111 -7.18 16.21 -3.68
C GLY A 111 -7.74 14.79 -3.71
N LEU A 112 -6.91 13.79 -3.37
CA LEU A 112 -7.29 12.37 -3.37
C LEU A 112 -7.71 11.85 -2.00
N PHE A 113 -7.64 12.67 -0.95
CA PHE A 113 -8.04 12.32 0.41
C PHE A 113 -9.37 12.95 0.80
N THR A 114 -10.07 12.29 1.72
CA THR A 114 -11.24 12.86 2.39
C THR A 114 -10.85 14.03 3.30
N ASP A 115 -11.79 14.94 3.53
CA ASP A 115 -11.56 16.11 4.39
C ASP A 115 -11.33 15.65 5.85
N GLU A 116 -12.04 14.59 6.26
CA GLU A 116 -11.92 13.96 7.56
C GLU A 116 -10.51 13.39 7.78
N TYR A 117 -9.98 12.66 6.79
CA TYR A 117 -8.62 12.13 6.85
C TYR A 117 -7.58 13.26 6.94
N LEU A 118 -7.70 14.30 6.11
CA LEU A 118 -6.76 15.42 6.11
C LEU A 118 -6.78 16.18 7.44
N THR A 119 -7.97 16.38 8.02
CA THR A 119 -8.11 17.03 9.33
C THR A 119 -7.39 16.25 10.43
N ARG A 120 -7.58 14.93 10.49
CA ARG A 120 -6.92 14.06 11.48
C ARG A 120 -5.42 13.99 11.25
N SER A 121 -4.98 13.67 10.04
CA SER A 121 -3.57 13.49 9.71
C SER A 121 -2.76 14.79 9.88
N PHE A 122 -3.32 15.95 9.53
CA PHE A 122 -2.63 17.22 9.76
C PHE A 122 -2.46 17.53 11.25
N ALA A 123 -3.42 17.17 12.09
CA ALA A 123 -3.32 17.33 13.53
C ALA A 123 -2.27 16.38 14.13
N GLU A 124 -2.23 15.11 13.69
CA GLU A 124 -1.28 14.09 14.14
C GLU A 124 0.16 14.42 13.73
N GLU A 125 0.37 14.82 12.47
CA GLU A 125 1.69 15.17 11.91
C GLU A 125 2.15 16.58 12.30
N GLY A 126 1.31 17.35 13.00
CA GLY A 126 1.61 18.73 13.41
C GLY A 126 1.80 19.68 12.22
N VAL A 127 1.08 19.45 11.12
CA VAL A 127 1.07 20.33 9.95
C VAL A 127 0.57 21.72 10.38
N ASN A 128 1.28 22.75 9.96
CA ASN A 128 0.95 24.14 10.25
C ASN A 128 0.95 24.98 8.96
N GLU A 129 0.67 26.28 9.06
CA GLU A 129 0.63 27.17 7.90
C GLU A 129 1.97 27.24 7.15
N GLU A 130 3.11 27.11 7.84
CA GLU A 130 4.43 27.09 7.22
C GLU A 130 4.61 25.83 6.35
N ALA A 131 4.20 24.66 6.87
CA ALA A 131 4.22 23.40 6.12
C ALA A 131 3.28 23.44 4.90
N LEU A 132 2.07 24.02 5.04
CA LEU A 132 1.17 24.24 3.90
C LEU A 132 1.81 25.16 2.85
N GLY A 133 2.51 26.22 3.30
CA GLY A 133 3.30 27.09 2.44
C GLY A 133 4.33 26.31 1.62
N PHE A 134 5.05 25.39 2.26
CA PHE A 134 6.01 24.51 1.58
C PHE A 134 5.33 23.61 0.52
N PHE A 135 4.21 22.95 0.85
CA PHE A 135 3.49 22.10 -0.10
C PHE A 135 2.93 22.86 -1.33
N SER A 136 2.74 24.17 -1.22
CA SER A 136 2.31 25.02 -2.34
C SER A 136 3.45 25.47 -3.27
N MET A 137 4.70 25.25 -2.87
CA MET A 137 5.84 25.69 -3.66
C MET A 137 5.95 24.84 -4.93
N PRO A 138 6.13 25.46 -6.12
CA PRO A 138 6.38 24.71 -7.33
C PRO A 138 7.63 23.84 -7.18
N ALA A 139 7.49 22.56 -7.51
CA ALA A 139 8.59 21.59 -7.56
C ALA A 139 8.61 20.94 -8.94
N GLU A 140 9.81 20.61 -9.42
CA GLU A 140 9.95 19.82 -10.63
C GLU A 140 9.53 18.37 -10.35
N ALA A 141 8.97 17.68 -11.35
CA ALA A 141 8.68 16.27 -11.24
C ALA A 141 9.95 15.47 -10.97
N ARG A 142 9.83 14.37 -10.23
CA ARG A 142 10.95 13.48 -9.92
C ARG A 142 11.55 12.91 -11.22
N PRO A 143 12.89 12.83 -11.30
CA PRO A 143 13.54 12.18 -12.43
C PRO A 143 13.16 10.70 -12.45
N PRO A 144 13.14 10.04 -13.64
CA PRO A 144 12.63 8.67 -13.79
C PRO A 144 13.17 7.65 -12.78
N GLU A 145 14.45 7.75 -12.42
CA GLU A 145 15.13 6.87 -11.46
C GLU A 145 14.70 7.03 -10.00
N ALA A 146 14.07 8.16 -9.64
CA ALA A 146 13.61 8.47 -8.29
C ALA A 146 12.08 8.35 -8.13
N ARG A 147 11.39 7.84 -9.16
CA ARG A 147 9.94 7.72 -9.15
C ARG A 147 9.51 6.49 -8.36
N GLU A 148 8.54 6.73 -7.48
CA GLU A 148 7.87 5.68 -6.73
C GLU A 148 7.01 4.84 -7.66
N SER A 149 6.91 3.56 -7.33
CA SER A 149 6.03 2.61 -7.99
C SER A 149 5.11 1.98 -6.97
N VAL A 150 3.92 1.57 -7.41
CA VAL A 150 2.91 0.96 -6.56
C VAL A 150 2.35 -0.30 -7.23
N ALA A 151 2.01 -1.30 -6.41
CA ALA A 151 1.11 -2.37 -6.78
C ALA A 151 -0.09 -2.39 -5.81
N VAL A 152 -1.28 -2.63 -6.33
CA VAL A 152 -2.52 -2.73 -5.55
C VAL A 152 -2.86 -4.20 -5.33
N ARG A 153 -3.17 -4.58 -4.09
CA ARG A 153 -3.44 -5.97 -3.67
C ARG A 153 -4.68 -6.07 -2.79
N ASP A 154 -5.30 -7.25 -2.84
CA ASP A 154 -6.38 -7.69 -1.96
C ASP A 154 -7.47 -6.65 -1.71
N VAL A 155 -8.04 -6.14 -2.81
CA VAL A 155 -9.13 -5.16 -2.75
C VAL A 155 -10.39 -5.82 -2.21
N GLN A 156 -10.89 -5.31 -1.08
CA GLN A 156 -12.02 -5.88 -0.36
C GLN A 156 -13.04 -4.81 0.01
N VAL A 157 -14.33 -5.14 -0.11
CA VAL A 157 -15.43 -4.32 0.41
C VAL A 157 -15.66 -4.69 1.88
N LEU A 158 -15.56 -3.70 2.75
CA LEU A 158 -15.75 -3.83 4.19
C LEU A 158 -17.23 -3.82 4.55
N ALA A 159 -17.56 -4.27 5.76
CA ALA A 159 -18.94 -4.34 6.25
C ALA A 159 -19.68 -2.99 6.29
N ASP A 160 -18.94 -1.87 6.38
CA ASP A 160 -19.47 -0.51 6.36
C ASP A 160 -19.61 0.08 4.94
N GLY A 161 -19.26 -0.69 3.91
CA GLY A 161 -19.32 -0.29 2.51
C GLY A 161 -18.09 0.47 2.00
N ARG A 162 -17.09 0.75 2.86
CA ARG A 162 -15.78 1.25 2.40
C ARG A 162 -15.00 0.13 1.73
N VAL A 163 -13.97 0.49 0.99
CA VAL A 163 -13.13 -0.45 0.24
C VAL A 163 -11.72 -0.38 0.80
N SER A 164 -11.10 -1.52 1.07
CA SER A 164 -9.70 -1.58 1.50
C SER A 164 -8.83 -2.18 0.42
N ALA A 165 -7.54 -1.83 0.42
CA ALA A 165 -6.52 -2.48 -0.39
C ALA A 165 -5.15 -2.35 0.29
N PHE A 166 -4.23 -3.26 -0.02
CA PHE A 166 -2.82 -3.02 0.29
C PHE A 166 -2.16 -2.29 -0.88
N LEU A 167 -1.46 -1.21 -0.57
CA LEU A 167 -0.59 -0.51 -1.50
C LEU A 167 0.85 -0.92 -1.20
N VAL A 168 1.45 -1.65 -2.14
CA VAL A 168 2.83 -2.12 -2.06
C VAL A 168 3.72 -1.14 -2.81
N VAL A 169 4.42 -0.30 -2.05
CA VAL A 169 5.16 0.87 -2.54
C VAL A 169 6.64 0.56 -2.58
N ARG A 170 7.27 0.85 -3.72
CA ARG A 170 8.73 0.90 -3.82
C ARG A 170 9.17 2.33 -4.03
N ASN A 171 9.97 2.83 -3.10
CA ASN A 171 10.64 4.12 -3.19
C ASN A 171 12.14 3.90 -3.51
N PRO A 172 12.60 4.23 -4.73
CA PRO A 172 14.01 4.07 -5.10
C PRO A 172 14.99 4.81 -4.19
N GLU A 173 14.58 5.91 -3.57
CA GLU A 173 15.44 6.70 -2.67
C GLU A 173 15.61 6.03 -1.29
N ALA A 174 14.67 5.16 -0.91
CA ALA A 174 14.77 4.33 0.29
C ALA A 174 15.53 3.01 0.06
N GLY A 175 16.13 2.83 -1.12
CA GLY A 175 16.82 1.61 -1.52
C GLY A 175 15.86 0.51 -2.02
N ASP A 176 16.19 -0.74 -1.73
CA ASP A 176 15.37 -1.90 -2.14
C ASP A 176 14.16 -2.14 -1.20
N ALA A 177 13.97 -1.28 -0.20
CA ALA A 177 12.86 -1.38 0.73
C ALA A 177 11.51 -1.24 0.02
N THR A 178 10.60 -2.15 0.37
CA THR A 178 9.20 -2.09 -0.06
C THR A 178 8.36 -1.80 1.18
N PHE A 179 7.53 -0.78 1.09
CA PHE A 179 6.57 -0.41 2.13
C PHE A 179 5.21 -0.99 1.76
N MET A 180 4.43 -1.34 2.76
CA MET A 180 3.07 -1.81 2.55
C MET A 180 2.14 -1.01 3.44
N ASP A 181 1.20 -0.33 2.82
CA ASP A 181 0.17 0.41 3.54
C ASP A 181 -1.16 -0.30 3.37
N TYR A 182 -1.92 -0.43 4.45
CA TYR A 182 -3.33 -0.80 4.36
C TYR A 182 -4.15 0.49 4.21
N THR A 183 -4.71 0.69 3.02
CA THR A 183 -5.43 1.90 2.64
C THR A 183 -6.93 1.64 2.56
N ILE A 184 -7.71 2.51 3.17
CA ILE A 184 -9.17 2.51 3.11
C ILE A 184 -9.63 3.62 2.17
N PHE A 185 -10.56 3.30 1.29
CA PHE A 185 -11.16 4.15 0.29
C PHE A 185 -12.67 4.26 0.50
N ILE A 186 -13.22 5.40 0.14
CA ILE A 186 -14.67 5.64 0.10
C ILE A 186 -15.04 6.26 -1.25
N GLU A 187 -16.13 5.78 -1.84
CA GLU A 187 -16.66 6.38 -3.07
C GLU A 187 -17.48 7.63 -2.74
N ARG A 188 -17.14 8.75 -3.37
CA ARG A 188 -17.87 10.03 -3.29
C ARG A 188 -18.02 10.58 -4.71
N ASP A 189 -19.24 10.92 -5.08
CA ASP A 189 -19.54 11.55 -6.39
C ASP A 189 -18.97 10.79 -7.61
N GLY A 190 -18.92 9.45 -7.54
CA GLY A 190 -18.42 8.58 -8.62
C GLY A 190 -16.89 8.46 -8.71
N ARG A 191 -16.15 8.85 -7.66
CA ARG A 191 -14.70 8.66 -7.53
C ARG A 191 -14.37 8.10 -6.14
N TYR A 192 -13.37 7.22 -6.07
CA TYR A 192 -12.79 6.81 -4.80
C TYR A 192 -11.82 7.86 -4.25
N LEU A 193 -11.99 8.21 -2.98
CA LEU A 193 -11.07 9.01 -2.18
C LEU A 193 -10.47 8.12 -1.09
N ILE A 194 -9.25 8.45 -0.65
CA ILE A 194 -8.57 7.79 0.46
C ILE A 194 -9.13 8.36 1.77
N ASP A 195 -9.67 7.47 2.59
CA ASP A 195 -10.34 7.76 3.85
C ASP A 195 -9.48 7.40 5.07
N ASP A 196 -8.60 6.40 4.91
CA ASP A 196 -7.65 6.03 5.96
C ASP A 196 -6.38 5.37 5.41
N VAL A 197 -5.28 5.46 6.15
CA VAL A 197 -4.00 4.83 5.83
C VAL A 197 -3.38 4.30 7.11
N ILE A 198 -3.07 3.00 7.12
CA ILE A 198 -2.37 2.33 8.20
C ILE A 198 -1.01 1.88 7.67
N PHE A 199 0.05 2.52 8.16
CA PHE A 199 1.42 2.16 7.83
C PHE A 199 1.80 0.84 8.50
N LEU A 200 2.18 -0.15 7.71
CA LEU A 200 2.63 -1.43 8.24
C LEU A 200 4.17 -1.44 8.25
N PRO A 201 4.81 -1.74 9.40
CA PRO A 201 6.26 -1.81 9.46
C PRO A 201 6.78 -2.91 8.52
N ALA A 202 7.91 -2.66 7.85
CA ALA A 202 8.60 -3.69 7.09
C ALA A 202 8.96 -4.87 8.01
N GLU A 203 8.83 -6.11 7.52
CA GLU A 203 8.93 -7.34 8.33
C GLU A 203 10.32 -7.61 8.98
N ASP A 204 11.30 -6.70 8.85
CA ASP A 204 12.68 -6.91 9.26
C ASP A 204 13.00 -6.55 10.74
N GLU A 205 12.05 -6.09 11.55
CA GLU A 205 12.31 -5.70 12.95
C GLU A 205 11.80 -6.68 14.05
N GLN A 206 11.34 -7.89 13.69
CA GLN A 206 10.82 -8.85 14.69
C GLN A 206 11.66 -10.13 14.87
N GLY A 207 12.92 -10.14 14.42
CA GLY A 207 13.76 -11.35 14.48
C GLY A 207 15.18 -11.13 15.01
N SER A 208 15.36 -11.08 16.34
CA SER A 208 16.60 -11.51 17.02
C SER A 208 16.33 -11.99 18.44
#